data_AF-A0A2E8L7P8-F1
#
_entry.id   AF-A0A2E8L7P8-F1
#
_cell.length_a   1.000
_cell.length_b   1.000
_cell.length_c   1.000
_cell.angle_alpha   90.00
_cell.angle_beta   90.00
_cell.angle_gamma   90.00
#
_symmetry.space_group_name_H-M   'P 1'
#
loop_
_entity.id
_entity.type
_entity.pdbx_description
1 polymer ?
#
loop_
_entity_poly.entity_id
_entity_poly.type
_entity_poly.pdbx_seq_one_letter_code
_entity_poly.pdbx_strand_id
1 'polypeptide(L)'
;MSLSLPTGSVRLVAIAIAIWIVQPFSAGGVIGEALGDAIEPFRTTVSVAAWIAWLVILLAIAIPRPATLTIARVGTAGGLIGTLWAAWDVDSNHTDTGATTLTIGLVASIAAVATVNLPGVADRFLDGVSYGDERRFALRAPGPVLVVALIPSALIVIVGLSAGPLLLADERWVGGAIVTVVGFGVAWFPLNALHRLTNRFLVFVPNGLVVHDPTQLREPALFVKREIAGLAPAMADTTAKDITAAALGLALELRFTTATELSFVSGRTTTDNETVRSVLVAPTRPTAVMATALERGITIA
;
A
#
# COMPACT_ATOMS: atom_id res chain seq x y z
N MET A 1 -10.12 -14.91 31.94
CA MET A 1 -9.32 -14.65 30.73
C MET A 1 -10.09 -13.62 29.90
N SER A 2 -9.93 -12.34 30.21
CA SER A 2 -10.61 -11.27 29.47
C SER A 2 -9.92 -11.12 28.12
N LEU A 3 -10.59 -11.55 27.05
CA LEU A 3 -10.19 -11.21 25.70
C LEU A 3 -10.27 -9.68 25.59
N SER A 4 -9.12 -9.01 25.65
CA SER A 4 -9.01 -7.59 25.34
C SER A 4 -9.62 -7.36 23.97
N LEU A 5 -10.59 -6.45 23.87
CA LEU A 5 -11.23 -6.12 22.60
C LEU A 5 -10.15 -5.81 21.56
N PRO A 6 -10.23 -6.34 20.33
CA PRO A 6 -9.27 -6.05 19.29
C PRO A 6 -9.21 -4.54 19.07
N THR A 7 -7.98 -3.99 19.04
CA THR A 7 -7.73 -2.59 18.71
C THR A 7 -8.40 -2.25 17.38
N GLY A 8 -8.75 -0.97 17.18
CA GLY A 8 -9.48 -0.54 15.97
C GLY A 8 -8.80 -1.02 14.67
N SER A 9 -7.47 -1.10 14.63
CA SER A 9 -6.72 -1.57 13.47
C SER A 9 -6.83 -3.07 13.21
N VAL A 10 -6.94 -3.92 14.24
CA VAL A 10 -7.19 -5.36 14.09
C VAL A 10 -8.57 -5.62 13.49
N ARG A 11 -9.58 -4.84 13.90
CA ARG A 11 -10.93 -4.93 13.33
C ARG A 11 -10.94 -4.56 11.84
N LEU A 12 -10.19 -3.53 11.45
CA LEU A 12 -10.08 -3.13 10.03
C LEU A 12 -9.46 -4.22 9.16
N VAL A 13 -8.41 -4.91 9.65
CA VAL A 13 -7.83 -6.06 8.93
C VAL A 13 -8.83 -7.21 8.83
N ALA A 14 -9.55 -7.52 9.91
CA ALA A 14 -10.59 -8.56 9.87
C ALA A 14 -11.71 -8.24 8.86
N ILE A 15 -12.11 -6.98 8.73
CA ILE A 15 -13.07 -6.52 7.71
C ILE A 15 -12.49 -6.72 6.30
N ALA A 16 -11.23 -6.33 6.07
CA ALA A 16 -10.56 -6.52 4.78
C ALA A 16 -10.48 -8.01 4.40
N ILE A 17 -10.18 -8.90 5.36
CA ILE A 17 -10.20 -10.36 5.19
C ILE A 17 -11.61 -10.83 4.79
N ALA A 18 -12.63 -10.42 5.54
CA ALA A 18 -14.01 -10.83 5.26
C ALA A 18 -14.48 -10.39 3.87
N ILE A 19 -14.18 -9.15 3.47
CA ILE A 19 -14.50 -8.65 2.13
C ILE A 19 -13.76 -9.44 1.05
N TRP A 20 -12.48 -9.78 1.28
CA TRP A 20 -11.70 -10.56 0.32
C TRP A 20 -12.19 -12.00 0.20
N ILE A 21 -12.62 -12.62 1.31
CA ILE A 21 -13.18 -13.99 1.31
C ILE A 21 -14.40 -14.10 0.39
N VAL A 22 -15.23 -13.05 0.31
CA VAL A 22 -16.47 -13.05 -0.48
C VAL A 22 -16.21 -12.75 -1.97
N GLN A 23 -14.99 -12.35 -2.37
CA GLN A 23 -14.68 -11.99 -3.77
C GLN A 23 -15.01 -13.08 -4.80
N PRO A 24 -14.75 -14.38 -4.58
CA PRO A 24 -15.06 -15.42 -5.56
C PRO A 24 -16.56 -15.51 -5.88
N PHE A 25 -17.41 -15.17 -4.91
CA PHE A 25 -18.87 -15.21 -5.05
C PHE A 25 -19.49 -13.89 -5.54
N SER A 26 -18.68 -12.85 -5.72
CA SER A 26 -19.10 -11.53 -6.18
C SER A 26 -18.39 -11.18 -7.48
N ALA A 27 -17.18 -10.62 -7.39
CA ALA A 27 -16.31 -10.36 -8.55
C ALA A 27 -16.05 -11.62 -9.38
N GLY A 28 -15.84 -12.76 -8.73
CA GLY A 28 -15.61 -14.04 -9.40
C GLY A 28 -16.79 -14.51 -10.24
N GLY A 29 -18.03 -14.18 -9.87
CA GLY A 29 -19.22 -14.48 -10.69
C GLY A 29 -19.22 -13.69 -12.00
N VAL A 30 -18.87 -12.41 -11.95
CA VAL A 30 -18.76 -11.55 -13.16
C VAL A 30 -17.62 -12.03 -14.07
N ILE A 31 -16.47 -12.37 -13.48
CA ILE A 31 -15.32 -12.91 -14.23
C ILE A 31 -15.66 -14.27 -14.85
N GLY A 32 -16.40 -15.12 -14.13
CA GLY A 32 -16.84 -16.42 -14.63
C GLY A 32 -17.76 -16.30 -15.84
N GLU A 33 -18.70 -15.36 -15.81
CA GLU A 33 -19.60 -15.08 -16.93
C GLU A 33 -18.83 -14.59 -18.16
N ALA A 34 -17.92 -13.62 -18.00
CA ALA A 34 -17.06 -13.12 -19.09
C ALA A 34 -16.20 -14.22 -19.73
N LEU A 35 -15.82 -15.24 -18.95
CA LEU A 35 -15.07 -16.39 -19.45
C LEU A 35 -15.97 -17.49 -20.04
N GLY A 36 -17.29 -17.35 -19.98
CA GLY A 36 -18.26 -18.37 -20.38
C GLY A 36 -18.08 -18.84 -21.82
N ASP A 37 -17.85 -17.92 -22.73
CA ASP A 37 -17.68 -18.17 -24.18
C ASP A 37 -16.25 -18.55 -24.57
N ALA A 38 -15.30 -18.50 -23.64
CA ALA A 38 -13.91 -18.83 -23.94
C ALA A 38 -13.70 -20.34 -24.14
N ILE A 39 -12.65 -20.70 -24.89
CA ILE A 39 -12.28 -22.11 -25.11
C ILE A 39 -11.96 -22.80 -23.78
N GLU A 40 -12.33 -24.08 -23.67
CA GLU A 40 -12.24 -24.85 -22.41
C GLU A 40 -10.84 -24.84 -21.75
N PRO A 41 -9.72 -25.02 -22.48
CA PRO A 41 -8.39 -25.01 -21.88
C PRO A 41 -8.01 -23.64 -21.31
N PHE A 42 -8.35 -22.57 -22.02
CA PHE A 42 -8.12 -21.19 -21.57
C PHE A 42 -8.94 -20.88 -20.32
N ARG A 43 -10.25 -21.15 -20.37
CA ARG A 43 -11.18 -20.93 -19.26
C ARG A 43 -10.74 -21.64 -17.99
N THR A 44 -10.34 -22.91 -18.11
CA THR A 44 -9.84 -23.70 -16.97
C THR A 44 -8.56 -23.10 -16.40
N THR A 45 -7.59 -22.77 -17.27
CA THR A 45 -6.29 -22.22 -16.85
C THR A 45 -6.45 -20.88 -16.13
N VAL A 46 -7.25 -19.97 -16.68
CA VAL A 46 -7.51 -18.65 -16.08
C VAL A 46 -8.28 -18.80 -14.76
N SER A 47 -9.24 -19.71 -14.68
CA SER A 47 -9.99 -19.97 -13.45
C SER A 47 -9.08 -20.49 -12.33
N VAL A 48 -8.18 -21.43 -12.63
CA VAL A 48 -7.19 -21.93 -11.66
C VAL A 48 -6.24 -20.81 -11.23
N ALA A 49 -5.75 -20.01 -12.17
CA ALA A 49 -4.90 -18.87 -11.87
C ALA A 49 -5.60 -17.83 -10.97
N ALA A 50 -6.89 -17.56 -11.21
CA ALA A 50 -7.70 -16.66 -10.40
C ALA A 50 -7.88 -17.18 -8.97
N TRP A 51 -8.11 -18.48 -8.77
CA TRP A 51 -8.16 -19.09 -7.44
C TRP A 51 -6.83 -19.00 -6.69
N ILE A 52 -5.71 -19.24 -7.39
CA ILE A 52 -4.37 -19.08 -6.81
C ILE A 52 -4.12 -17.61 -6.42
N ALA A 53 -4.43 -16.66 -7.31
CA ALA A 53 -4.28 -15.24 -7.05
C ALA A 53 -5.14 -14.81 -5.85
N TRP A 54 -6.39 -15.28 -5.78
CA TRP A 54 -7.28 -15.04 -4.65
C TRP A 54 -6.67 -15.54 -3.33
N LEU A 55 -6.13 -16.77 -3.30
CA LEU A 55 -5.51 -17.33 -2.11
C LEU A 55 -4.25 -16.55 -1.70
N VAL A 56 -3.39 -16.21 -2.66
CA VAL A 56 -2.17 -15.43 -2.39
C VAL A 56 -2.51 -14.06 -1.80
N ILE A 57 -3.51 -13.37 -2.34
CA ILE A 57 -3.94 -12.06 -1.84
C ILE A 57 -4.61 -12.20 -0.48
N LEU A 58 -5.40 -13.26 -0.24
CA LEU A 58 -5.98 -13.54 1.06
C LEU A 58 -4.90 -13.70 2.14
N LEU A 59 -3.88 -14.52 1.84
CA LEU A 59 -2.74 -14.72 2.74
C LEU A 59 -1.95 -13.42 2.94
N ALA A 60 -1.79 -12.61 1.89
CA ALA A 60 -1.15 -11.31 2.00
C ALA A 60 -1.93 -10.36 2.92
N ILE A 61 -3.27 -10.34 2.87
CA ILE A 61 -4.10 -9.54 3.77
C ILE A 61 -4.06 -10.10 5.21
N ALA A 62 -3.97 -11.42 5.37
CA ALA A 62 -4.00 -12.08 6.66
C ALA A 62 -2.69 -11.96 7.45
N ILE A 63 -1.55 -11.85 6.77
CA ILE A 63 -0.21 -11.81 7.39
C ILE A 63 0.24 -10.35 7.46
N PRO A 64 0.26 -9.69 8.63
CA PRO A 64 0.55 -8.26 8.71
C PRO A 64 2.07 -8.00 8.64
N ARG A 65 2.59 -7.73 7.44
CA ARG A 65 3.99 -7.34 7.18
C ARG A 65 4.06 -6.26 6.09
N PRO A 66 5.09 -5.40 6.04
CA PRO A 66 5.17 -4.37 5.00
C PRO A 66 5.14 -4.94 3.56
N ALA A 67 5.82 -6.07 3.33
CA ALA A 67 5.84 -6.72 2.01
C ALA A 67 4.45 -7.25 1.61
N THR A 68 3.73 -7.88 2.54
CA THR A 68 2.40 -8.41 2.27
C THR A 68 1.36 -7.31 2.11
N LEU A 69 1.53 -6.13 2.73
CA LEU A 69 0.69 -4.97 2.45
C LEU A 69 0.83 -4.50 0.99
N THR A 70 2.05 -4.46 0.46
CA THR A 70 2.27 -4.11 -0.96
C THR A 70 1.59 -5.12 -1.88
N ILE A 71 1.74 -6.42 -1.59
CA ILE A 71 1.07 -7.49 -2.35
C ILE A 71 -0.45 -7.34 -2.27
N ALA A 72 -1.02 -7.07 -1.09
CA ALA A 72 -2.45 -6.88 -0.90
C ALA A 72 -2.98 -5.66 -1.70
N ARG A 73 -2.27 -4.53 -1.66
CA ARG A 73 -2.66 -3.31 -2.41
C ARG A 73 -2.65 -3.53 -3.92
N VAL A 74 -1.57 -4.12 -4.45
CA VAL A 74 -1.46 -4.41 -5.88
C VAL A 74 -2.47 -5.49 -6.29
N GLY A 75 -2.62 -6.54 -5.48
CA GLY A 75 -3.51 -7.66 -5.76
C GLY A 75 -4.99 -7.26 -5.78
N THR A 76 -5.45 -6.53 -4.77
CA THR A 76 -6.83 -5.99 -4.76
C THR A 76 -7.10 -5.04 -5.92
N ALA A 77 -6.13 -4.18 -6.29
CA ALA A 77 -6.24 -3.34 -7.48
C ALA A 77 -6.29 -4.18 -8.78
N GLY A 78 -5.49 -5.23 -8.89
CA GLY A 78 -5.54 -6.19 -10.00
C GLY A 78 -6.89 -6.89 -10.09
N GLY A 79 -7.46 -7.30 -8.96
CA GLY A 79 -8.80 -7.85 -8.86
C GLY A 79 -9.85 -6.88 -9.39
N LEU A 80 -9.82 -5.61 -8.96
CA LEU A 80 -10.73 -4.57 -9.47
C LEU A 80 -10.61 -4.36 -10.98
N ILE A 81 -9.39 -4.35 -11.53
CA ILE A 81 -9.18 -4.22 -12.98
C ILE A 81 -9.74 -5.44 -13.72
N GLY A 82 -9.52 -6.65 -13.19
CA GLY A 82 -10.12 -7.88 -13.74
C GLY A 82 -11.64 -7.82 -13.74
N THR A 83 -12.26 -7.36 -12.65
CA THR A 83 -13.72 -7.16 -12.56
C THR A 83 -14.22 -6.09 -13.52
N LEU A 84 -13.49 -4.98 -13.71
CA LEU A 84 -13.85 -3.93 -14.67
C LEU A 84 -13.82 -4.43 -16.10
N TRP A 85 -12.78 -5.20 -16.46
CA TRP A 85 -12.71 -5.86 -17.76
C TRP A 85 -13.87 -6.83 -17.97
N ALA A 86 -14.13 -7.70 -16.99
CA ALA A 86 -15.21 -8.68 -17.07
C ALA A 86 -16.59 -8.01 -17.16
N ALA A 87 -16.81 -6.93 -16.40
CA ALA A 87 -18.05 -6.17 -16.47
C ALA A 87 -18.26 -5.52 -17.84
N TRP A 88 -17.19 -5.01 -18.47
CA TRP A 88 -17.26 -4.46 -19.82
C TRP A 88 -17.54 -5.52 -20.88
N ASP A 89 -16.92 -6.70 -20.77
CA ASP A 89 -17.16 -7.82 -21.68
C ASP A 89 -18.60 -8.35 -21.58
N VAL A 90 -19.09 -8.56 -20.34
CA VAL A 90 -20.46 -8.99 -20.08
C VAL A 90 -21.48 -7.99 -20.61
N ASP A 91 -21.31 -6.69 -20.34
CA ASP A 91 -22.22 -5.65 -20.84
C ASP A 91 -22.26 -5.58 -22.38
N SER A 92 -21.13 -5.88 -23.03
CA SER A 92 -21.02 -5.84 -24.50
C SER A 92 -21.56 -7.10 -25.19
N ASN A 93 -21.41 -8.27 -24.56
CA ASN A 93 -21.58 -9.57 -25.23
C ASN A 93 -22.70 -10.44 -24.63
N HIS A 94 -23.16 -10.14 -23.41
CA HIS A 94 -24.12 -10.98 -22.68
C HIS A 94 -25.36 -10.16 -22.26
N THR A 95 -26.46 -10.32 -23.00
CA THR A 95 -27.71 -9.56 -22.76
C THR A 95 -28.51 -10.03 -21.54
N ASP A 96 -28.17 -11.20 -21.00
CA ASP A 96 -29.00 -11.90 -20.02
C ASP A 96 -28.48 -11.75 -18.58
N THR A 97 -27.28 -11.22 -18.41
CA THR A 97 -26.67 -11.03 -17.09
C THR A 97 -27.29 -9.82 -16.40
N GLY A 98 -27.98 -10.05 -15.27
CA GLY A 98 -28.64 -8.98 -14.52
C GLY A 98 -27.67 -7.91 -14.04
N ALA A 99 -28.00 -6.62 -14.28
CA ALA A 99 -27.24 -5.45 -13.83
C ALA A 99 -26.87 -5.48 -12.34
N THR A 100 -27.65 -6.19 -11.53
CA THR A 100 -27.39 -6.45 -10.11
C THR A 100 -26.08 -7.21 -9.88
N THR A 101 -25.78 -8.24 -10.67
CA THR A 101 -24.55 -9.06 -10.53
C THR A 101 -23.31 -8.22 -10.82
N LEU A 102 -23.34 -7.42 -11.90
CA LEU A 102 -22.27 -6.48 -12.26
C LEU A 102 -22.02 -5.47 -11.13
N THR A 103 -23.10 -4.89 -10.60
CA THR A 103 -23.04 -3.92 -9.50
C THR A 103 -22.43 -4.54 -8.24
N ILE A 104 -22.86 -5.75 -7.86
CA ILE A 104 -22.32 -6.46 -6.68
C ILE A 104 -20.83 -6.73 -6.85
N GLY A 105 -20.39 -7.24 -8.01
CA GLY A 105 -18.98 -7.52 -8.29
C GLY A 105 -18.10 -6.27 -8.21
N LEU A 106 -18.54 -5.18 -8.83
CA LEU A 106 -17.81 -3.91 -8.81
C LEU A 106 -17.74 -3.30 -7.41
N VAL A 107 -18.87 -3.23 -6.69
CA VAL A 107 -18.91 -2.70 -5.32
C VAL A 107 -18.03 -3.54 -4.39
N ALA A 108 -18.07 -4.87 -4.50
CA ALA A 108 -17.22 -5.76 -3.70
C ALA A 108 -15.73 -5.54 -4.01
N SER A 109 -15.36 -5.35 -5.28
CA SER A 109 -13.97 -5.09 -5.69
C SER A 109 -13.47 -3.73 -5.20
N ILE A 110 -14.30 -2.69 -5.31
CA ILE A 110 -14.01 -1.34 -4.80
C ILE A 110 -13.85 -1.38 -3.28
N ALA A 111 -14.73 -2.09 -2.57
CA ALA A 111 -14.64 -2.25 -1.12
C ALA A 111 -13.34 -2.98 -0.70
N ALA A 112 -12.90 -3.99 -1.45
CA ALA A 112 -11.63 -4.67 -1.21
C ALA A 112 -10.43 -3.70 -1.33
N VAL A 113 -10.37 -2.93 -2.42
CA VAL A 113 -9.33 -1.92 -2.61
C VAL A 113 -9.38 -0.86 -1.52
N ALA A 114 -10.56 -0.33 -1.21
CA ALA A 114 -10.74 0.72 -0.22
C ALA A 114 -10.27 0.28 1.17
N THR A 115 -10.66 -0.93 1.61
CA THR A 115 -10.33 -1.41 2.95
C THR A 115 -8.84 -1.66 3.16
N VAL A 116 -8.14 -2.25 2.18
CA VAL A 116 -6.68 -2.46 2.25
C VAL A 116 -5.89 -1.13 2.22
N ASN A 117 -6.47 -0.08 1.63
CA ASN A 117 -5.86 1.26 1.58
C ASN A 117 -6.20 2.15 2.77
N LEU A 118 -6.99 1.67 3.74
CA LEU A 118 -7.28 2.44 4.96
C LEU A 118 -5.99 2.67 5.77
N PRO A 119 -5.77 3.89 6.30
CA PRO A 119 -4.59 4.21 7.10
C PRO A 119 -4.37 3.28 8.29
N GLY A 120 -5.45 2.86 8.97
CA GLY A 120 -5.35 1.95 10.11
C GLY A 120 -4.92 0.52 9.75
N VAL A 121 -5.15 0.09 8.51
CA VAL A 121 -4.62 -1.19 7.99
C VAL A 121 -3.12 -1.04 7.75
N ALA A 122 -2.69 0.08 7.16
CA ALA A 122 -1.26 0.35 6.93
C ALA A 122 -0.46 0.33 8.24
N ASP A 123 -0.93 1.06 9.27
CA ASP A 123 -0.29 1.05 10.59
C ASP A 123 -0.16 -0.37 11.14
N ARG A 124 -1.21 -1.20 11.06
CA ARG A 124 -1.19 -2.58 11.58
C ARG A 124 -0.17 -3.47 10.90
N PHE A 125 0.02 -3.32 9.59
CA PHE A 125 0.97 -4.12 8.82
C PHE A 125 2.41 -3.70 9.08
N LEU A 126 2.64 -2.41 9.29
CA LEU A 126 3.94 -1.88 9.71
C LEU A 126 4.26 -2.32 11.14
N ASP A 127 3.29 -2.24 12.05
CA ASP A 127 3.39 -2.72 13.42
C ASP A 127 3.57 -4.24 13.52
N GLY A 128 3.22 -5.02 12.50
CA GLY A 128 3.35 -6.47 12.55
C GLY A 128 4.80 -6.99 12.64
N VAL A 129 5.78 -6.10 12.43
CA VAL A 129 7.22 -6.37 12.56
C VAL A 129 7.87 -5.47 13.63
N SER A 130 7.09 -4.86 14.52
CA SER A 130 7.59 -4.06 15.64
C SER A 130 8.17 -4.94 16.73
N TYR A 131 9.17 -4.42 17.47
CA TYR A 131 9.81 -5.13 18.58
C TYR A 131 9.44 -4.51 19.92
N GLY A 132 9.13 -5.36 20.91
CA GLY A 132 8.85 -4.93 22.28
C GLY A 132 7.73 -3.90 22.34
N ASP A 133 8.06 -2.70 22.80
CA ASP A 133 7.14 -1.58 22.98
C ASP A 133 7.22 -0.56 21.82
N GLU A 134 7.64 -0.98 20.63
CA GLU A 134 7.64 -0.17 19.41
C GLU A 134 6.22 0.05 18.86
N ARG A 135 5.94 1.26 18.38
CA ARG A 135 4.73 1.57 17.62
C ARG A 135 5.06 2.33 16.34
N ARG A 136 4.57 1.86 15.21
CA ARG A 136 4.87 2.30 13.85
C ARG A 136 3.65 2.93 13.20
N PHE A 137 3.86 4.04 12.51
CA PHE A 137 2.79 4.78 11.82
C PHE A 137 3.18 5.06 10.38
N ALA A 138 2.29 4.73 9.45
CA ALA A 138 2.55 4.95 8.03
C ALA A 138 2.67 6.44 7.70
N LEU A 139 3.68 6.79 6.92
CA LEU A 139 3.79 8.11 6.27
C LEU A 139 3.01 8.10 4.95
N ARG A 140 2.48 9.26 4.57
CA ARG A 140 1.78 9.48 3.31
C ARG A 140 2.76 9.41 2.16
N ALA A 141 2.32 8.87 1.03
CA ALA A 141 3.10 8.93 -0.22
C ALA A 141 3.33 10.38 -0.65
N PRO A 142 4.44 10.68 -1.37
CA PRO A 142 4.68 12.01 -1.93
C PRO A 142 3.52 12.42 -2.85
N GLY A 143 3.09 13.67 -2.80
CA GLY A 143 1.94 14.15 -3.58
C GLY A 143 2.09 13.96 -5.08
N PRO A 144 3.23 14.33 -5.70
CA PRO A 144 3.47 14.10 -7.12
C PRO A 144 3.43 12.61 -7.48
N VAL A 145 3.93 11.74 -6.61
CA VAL A 145 3.89 10.29 -6.82
C VAL A 145 2.45 9.77 -6.76
N LEU A 146 1.67 10.23 -5.79
CA LEU A 146 0.26 9.85 -5.64
C LEU A 146 -0.58 10.23 -6.87
N VAL A 147 -0.38 11.46 -7.38
CA VAL A 147 -1.19 12.01 -8.47
C VAL A 147 -0.73 11.49 -9.85
N VAL A 148 0.58 11.41 -10.08
CA VAL A 148 1.12 11.14 -11.43
C VAL A 148 1.54 9.69 -11.59
N ALA A 149 2.25 9.12 -10.61
CA ALA A 149 2.99 7.88 -10.81
C ALA A 149 2.27 6.63 -10.27
N LEU A 150 1.39 6.77 -9.27
CA LEU A 150 0.80 5.64 -8.57
C LEU A 150 -0.04 4.75 -9.50
N ILE A 151 -1.00 5.34 -10.24
CA ILE A 151 -1.89 4.59 -11.12
C ILE A 151 -1.10 3.94 -12.27
N PRO A 152 -0.26 4.66 -13.04
CA PRO A 152 0.54 4.02 -14.09
C PRO A 152 1.45 2.91 -13.55
N SER A 153 2.07 3.11 -12.39
CA SER A 153 2.93 2.08 -11.78
C SER A 153 2.15 0.82 -11.45
N ALA A 154 0.97 0.96 -10.84
CA ALA A 154 0.10 -0.17 -10.53
C ALA A 154 -0.35 -0.89 -11.81
N LEU A 155 -0.75 -0.15 -12.85
CA LEU A 155 -1.14 -0.73 -14.14
C LEU A 155 0.01 -1.50 -14.79
N ILE A 156 1.22 -0.94 -14.83
CA ILE A 156 2.41 -1.63 -15.37
C ILE A 156 2.68 -2.92 -14.62
N VAL A 157 2.55 -2.92 -13.28
CA VAL A 157 2.71 -4.14 -12.48
C VAL A 157 1.63 -5.16 -12.84
N ILE A 158 0.36 -4.75 -12.85
CA ILE A 158 -0.76 -5.67 -13.08
C ILE A 158 -0.68 -6.28 -14.48
N VAL A 159 -0.50 -5.46 -15.52
CA VAL A 159 -0.34 -5.91 -16.90
C VAL A 159 0.93 -6.75 -17.08
N GLY A 160 2.05 -6.32 -16.51
CA GLY A 160 3.32 -7.06 -16.62
C GLY A 160 3.26 -8.44 -15.95
N LEU A 161 2.47 -8.59 -14.88
CA LEU A 161 2.27 -9.86 -14.20
C LEU A 161 1.21 -10.76 -14.86
N SER A 162 0.25 -10.21 -15.60
CA SER A 162 -0.89 -10.98 -16.15
C SER A 162 -0.82 -11.26 -17.65
N ALA A 163 -0.33 -10.32 -18.47
CA ALA A 163 -0.44 -10.39 -19.93
C ALA A 163 0.27 -11.62 -20.52
N GLY A 164 1.50 -11.89 -20.09
CA GLY A 164 2.27 -13.06 -20.55
C GLY A 164 1.61 -14.40 -20.20
N PRO A 165 1.27 -14.63 -18.92
CA PRO A 165 0.53 -15.83 -18.50
C PRO A 165 -0.80 -16.03 -19.22
N LEU A 166 -1.55 -14.95 -19.48
CA LEU A 166 -2.80 -15.03 -20.25
C LEU A 166 -2.56 -15.45 -21.71
N LEU A 167 -1.51 -14.95 -22.36
CA LEU A 167 -1.14 -15.38 -23.72
C LEU A 167 -0.68 -16.84 -23.77
N LEU A 168 -0.01 -17.32 -22.72
CA LEU A 168 0.34 -18.74 -22.59
C LEU A 168 -0.90 -19.62 -22.43
N ALA A 169 -1.90 -19.16 -21.68
CA ALA A 169 -3.20 -19.84 -21.57
C ALA A 169 -3.95 -19.88 -22.92
N ASP A 170 -3.75 -18.88 -23.78
CA ASP A 170 -4.31 -18.79 -25.14
C ASP A 170 -3.46 -19.58 -26.18
N GLU A 171 -2.62 -20.51 -25.72
CA GLU A 171 -1.75 -21.36 -26.57
C GLU A 171 -0.73 -20.60 -27.45
N ARG A 172 -0.53 -19.29 -27.22
CA ARG A 172 0.47 -18.48 -27.93
C ARG A 172 1.84 -18.65 -27.27
N TRP A 173 2.38 -19.85 -27.29
CA TRP A 173 3.53 -20.27 -26.48
C TRP A 173 4.75 -19.34 -26.58
N VAL A 174 5.23 -19.09 -27.81
CA VAL A 174 6.45 -18.29 -28.03
C VAL A 174 6.23 -16.83 -27.60
N GLY A 175 5.15 -16.22 -28.07
CA GLY A 175 4.80 -14.84 -27.72
C GLY A 175 4.55 -14.67 -26.22
N GLY A 176 3.75 -15.58 -25.64
CA GLY A 176 3.44 -15.59 -24.21
C GLY A 176 4.67 -15.79 -23.33
N ALA A 177 5.62 -16.63 -23.73
CA ALA A 177 6.88 -16.81 -22.99
C ALA A 177 7.72 -15.53 -23.00
N ILE A 178 7.88 -14.89 -24.17
CA ILE A 178 8.60 -13.62 -24.29
C ILE A 178 7.93 -12.53 -23.44
N VAL A 179 6.60 -12.38 -23.58
CA VAL A 179 5.83 -11.36 -22.85
C VAL A 179 5.86 -11.62 -21.34
N THR A 180 5.90 -12.88 -20.89
CA THR A 180 6.02 -13.21 -19.46
C THR A 180 7.36 -12.76 -18.89
N VAL A 181 8.46 -13.09 -19.56
CA VAL A 181 9.82 -12.72 -19.11
C VAL A 181 10.00 -11.21 -19.10
N VAL A 182 9.62 -10.54 -20.20
CA VAL A 182 9.72 -9.08 -20.32
C VAL A 182 8.77 -8.40 -19.33
N GLY A 183 7.52 -8.87 -19.23
CA GLY A 183 6.50 -8.34 -18.34
C GLY A 183 6.93 -8.39 -16.88
N PHE A 184 7.48 -9.52 -16.41
CA PHE A 184 8.00 -9.64 -15.04
C PHE A 184 9.20 -8.73 -14.80
N GLY A 185 10.12 -8.64 -15.77
CA GLY A 185 11.27 -7.75 -15.70
C GLY A 185 10.88 -6.28 -15.61
N VAL A 186 9.88 -5.85 -16.39
CA VAL A 186 9.37 -4.47 -16.37
C VAL A 186 8.57 -4.20 -15.09
N ALA A 187 7.71 -5.12 -14.65
CA ALA A 187 6.89 -4.99 -13.44
C ALA A 187 7.72 -4.88 -12.16
N TRP A 188 8.91 -5.48 -12.13
CA TRP A 188 9.81 -5.45 -10.97
C TRP A 188 10.14 -4.03 -10.48
N PHE A 189 10.39 -3.09 -11.40
CA PHE A 189 10.78 -1.72 -11.06
C PHE A 189 9.68 -0.94 -10.31
N PRO A 190 8.46 -0.77 -10.85
CA PRO A 190 7.37 -0.13 -10.14
C PRO A 190 6.94 -0.92 -8.90
N LEU A 191 6.99 -2.26 -8.90
CA LEU A 191 6.66 -3.04 -7.71
C LEU A 191 7.63 -2.71 -6.55
N ASN A 192 8.92 -2.64 -6.82
CA ASN A 192 9.92 -2.23 -5.83
C ASN A 192 9.72 -0.77 -5.38
N ALA A 193 9.36 0.14 -6.29
CA ALA A 193 9.04 1.52 -5.95
C ALA A 193 7.81 1.61 -5.03
N LEU A 194 6.73 0.88 -5.34
CA LEU A 194 5.53 0.78 -4.50
C LEU A 194 5.85 0.17 -3.12
N HIS A 195 6.73 -0.83 -3.07
CA HIS A 195 7.19 -1.41 -1.81
C HIS A 195 7.98 -0.40 -0.97
N ARG A 196 8.86 0.40 -1.59
CA ARG A 196 9.57 1.48 -0.90
C ARG A 196 8.63 2.53 -0.31
N LEU A 197 7.53 2.87 -1.01
CA LEU A 197 6.50 3.77 -0.48
C LEU A 197 5.79 3.18 0.74
N THR A 198 5.51 1.87 0.73
CA THR A 198 4.97 1.18 1.91
C THR A 198 5.93 1.24 3.10
N ASN A 199 7.25 1.20 2.86
CA ASN A 199 8.28 1.27 3.90
C ASN A 199 8.60 2.71 4.37
N ARG A 200 7.70 3.67 4.18
CA ARG A 200 7.80 5.01 4.77
C ARG A 200 6.97 5.06 6.06
N PHE A 201 7.62 5.14 7.21
CA PHE A 201 6.94 5.14 8.49
C PHE A 201 7.73 5.81 9.61
N LEU A 202 7.01 6.23 10.64
CA LEU A 202 7.57 6.66 11.92
C LEU A 202 7.60 5.49 12.89
N VAL A 203 8.61 5.40 13.75
CA VAL A 203 8.67 4.41 14.84
C VAL A 203 8.85 5.11 16.16
N PHE A 204 7.86 5.02 17.04
CA PHE A 204 8.03 5.37 18.44
C PHE A 204 8.74 4.23 19.15
N VAL A 205 9.87 4.55 19.76
CA VAL A 205 10.66 3.66 20.62
C VAL A 205 10.63 4.19 22.04
N PRO A 206 10.95 3.39 23.08
CA PRO A 206 10.93 3.85 24.47
C PRO A 206 11.72 5.15 24.72
N ASN A 207 12.82 5.34 23.97
CA ASN A 207 13.75 6.46 24.15
C ASN A 207 13.57 7.61 23.14
N GLY A 208 12.56 7.58 22.26
CA GLY A 208 12.41 8.61 21.23
C GLY A 208 11.57 8.20 20.04
N LEU A 209 11.92 8.76 18.88
CA LEU A 209 11.21 8.62 17.62
C LEU A 209 12.22 8.37 16.49
N VAL A 210 11.96 7.38 15.64
CA VAL A 210 12.72 7.13 14.41
C VAL A 210 11.90 7.54 13.20
N VAL A 211 12.53 8.25 12.28
CA VAL A 211 11.97 8.49 10.94
C VAL A 211 12.59 7.49 9.98
N HIS A 212 11.80 6.53 9.51
CA HIS A 212 12.21 5.55 8.50
C HIS A 212 11.59 5.92 7.15
N ASP A 213 12.34 6.67 6.34
CA ASP A 213 11.93 7.06 4.99
C ASP A 213 13.05 6.77 3.98
N PRO A 214 13.07 5.59 3.35
CA PRO A 214 14.11 5.21 2.39
C PRO A 214 14.04 5.99 1.07
N THR A 215 13.05 6.87 0.90
CA THR A 215 12.91 7.73 -0.28
C THR A 215 13.46 9.13 -0.06
N GLN A 216 13.70 9.54 1.18
CA GLN A 216 14.15 10.90 1.54
C GLN A 216 15.41 10.89 2.41
N LEU A 217 15.62 9.85 3.21
CA LEU A 217 16.78 9.69 4.09
C LEU A 217 17.63 8.51 3.62
N ARG A 218 18.96 8.65 3.71
CA ARG A 218 19.91 7.55 3.44
C ARG A 218 19.66 6.38 4.37
N GLU A 219 19.52 6.71 5.65
CA GLU A 219 19.41 5.78 6.76
C GLU A 219 18.31 6.24 7.72
N PRO A 220 17.68 5.32 8.47
CA PRO A 220 16.68 5.69 9.46
C PRO A 220 17.29 6.59 10.54
N ALA A 221 16.69 7.76 10.78
CA ALA A 221 17.19 8.73 11.75
C ALA A 221 16.48 8.57 13.10
N LEU A 222 17.22 8.23 14.16
CA LEU A 222 16.72 8.17 15.54
C LEU A 222 16.91 9.54 16.22
N PHE A 223 15.81 10.08 16.73
CA PHE A 223 15.81 11.28 17.57
C PHE A 223 15.45 10.86 19.00
N VAL A 224 16.37 11.02 19.94
CA VAL A 224 16.07 10.72 21.35
C VAL A 224 15.20 11.82 21.96
N LYS A 225 14.38 11.48 22.96
CA LYS A 225 13.40 12.42 23.56
C LYS A 225 13.99 13.79 23.92
N ARG A 226 15.19 13.81 24.51
CA ARG A 226 15.90 15.05 24.91
C ARG A 226 16.32 15.93 23.73
N GLU A 227 16.44 15.35 22.54
CA GLU A 227 16.79 16.08 21.32
C GLU A 227 15.56 16.66 20.62
N ILE A 228 14.36 16.18 20.95
CA ILE A 228 13.10 16.65 20.38
C ILE A 228 12.60 17.86 21.18
N ALA A 229 12.65 19.04 20.56
CA ALA A 229 12.12 20.27 21.14
C ALA A 229 10.58 20.28 21.13
N GLY A 230 9.97 19.68 20.11
CA GLY A 230 8.52 19.56 20.02
C GLY A 230 8.05 18.87 18.75
N LEU A 231 6.86 18.28 18.80
CA LEU A 231 6.13 17.76 17.65
C LEU A 231 4.77 18.47 17.58
N ALA A 232 4.52 19.19 16.49
CA ALA A 232 3.30 19.99 16.31
C ALA A 232 2.80 19.95 14.87
N PRO A 233 1.53 20.29 14.59
CA PRO A 233 1.09 20.59 13.23
C PRO A 233 1.98 21.67 12.60
N ALA A 234 2.37 21.48 11.34
CA ALA A 234 3.23 22.41 10.63
C ALA A 234 2.52 23.74 10.38
N MET A 235 3.18 24.86 10.67
CA MET A 235 2.70 26.20 10.31
C MET A 235 2.90 26.45 8.81
N ALA A 236 2.06 27.30 8.20
CA ALA A 236 2.10 27.57 6.76
C ALA A 236 3.41 28.25 6.30
N ASP A 237 4.05 29.01 7.19
CA ASP A 237 5.30 29.75 6.99
C ASP A 237 6.51 29.06 7.62
N THR A 238 6.40 27.77 7.92
CA THR A 238 7.50 26.99 8.50
C THR A 238 8.74 26.99 7.59
N THR A 239 9.90 27.10 8.21
CA THR A 239 11.21 26.99 7.53
C THR A 239 11.82 25.60 7.66
N ALA A 240 11.05 24.65 8.19
CA ALA A 240 11.45 23.26 8.36
C ALA A 240 11.81 22.59 7.02
N LYS A 241 12.77 21.67 7.06
CA LYS A 241 13.12 20.87 5.88
C LYS A 241 11.97 19.94 5.52
N ASP A 242 11.41 20.07 4.32
CA ASP A 242 10.34 19.19 3.86
C ASP A 242 10.86 17.83 3.42
N ILE A 243 10.67 16.80 4.26
CA ILE A 243 10.88 15.39 3.89
C ILE A 243 9.57 14.64 3.63
N THR A 244 8.45 15.35 3.54
CA THR A 244 7.18 14.76 3.10
C THR A 244 7.20 14.51 1.59
N ALA A 245 8.04 15.25 0.87
CA ALA A 245 8.07 15.35 -0.59
C ALA A 245 6.70 15.82 -1.14
N ALA A 246 6.22 16.95 -0.62
CA ALA A 246 4.93 17.53 -0.95
C ALA A 246 3.75 16.56 -0.77
N ALA A 247 3.75 15.78 0.31
CA ALA A 247 2.64 14.85 0.58
C ALA A 247 1.33 15.61 0.80
N LEU A 248 0.22 15.09 0.24
CA LEU A 248 -1.10 15.72 0.38
C LEU A 248 -1.68 15.40 1.76
N GLY A 249 -1.72 16.38 2.67
CA GLY A 249 -2.34 16.24 3.98
C GLY A 249 -1.68 17.11 5.05
N LEU A 250 -2.10 16.94 6.31
CA LEU A 250 -1.49 17.64 7.44
C LEU A 250 -0.08 17.09 7.70
N ALA A 251 0.93 17.94 7.52
CA ALA A 251 2.28 17.67 7.96
C ALA A 251 2.43 18.00 9.45
N LEU A 252 3.25 17.23 10.14
CA LEU A 252 3.75 17.52 11.47
C LEU A 252 5.19 18.01 11.36
N GLU A 253 5.50 19.09 12.05
CA GLU A 253 6.85 19.60 12.21
C GLU A 253 7.49 18.95 13.44
N LEU A 254 8.58 18.21 13.22
CA LEU A 254 9.44 17.69 14.27
C LEU A 254 10.58 18.68 14.48
N ARG A 255 10.59 19.36 15.62
CA ARG A 255 11.59 20.36 15.99
C ARG A 255 12.67 19.75 16.86
N PHE A 256 13.92 20.13 16.60
CA PHE A 256 15.08 19.68 17.34
C PHE A 256 15.56 20.76 18.31
N THR A 257 16.04 20.34 19.48
CA THR A 257 16.64 21.22 20.50
C THR A 257 17.93 21.87 20.01
N THR A 258 18.70 21.13 19.22
CA THR A 258 19.93 21.59 18.58
C THR A 258 19.89 21.21 17.10
N ALA A 259 20.63 21.94 16.28
CA ALA A 259 20.69 21.66 14.85
C ALA A 259 21.36 20.29 14.64
N THR A 260 20.70 19.41 13.89
CA THR A 260 21.09 18.01 13.70
C THR A 260 21.48 17.79 12.24
N GLU A 261 22.63 17.15 12.00
CA GLU A 261 23.05 16.77 10.66
C GLU A 261 22.31 15.51 10.22
N LEU A 262 21.64 15.58 9.07
CA LEU A 262 20.91 14.46 8.47
C LEU A 262 21.37 14.25 7.03
N SER A 263 21.45 12.99 6.61
CA SER A 263 21.81 12.60 5.25
C SER A 263 20.58 12.40 4.38
N PHE A 264 20.34 13.34 3.47
CA PHE A 264 19.19 13.32 2.56
C PHE A 264 19.54 12.66 1.22
N VAL A 265 18.56 11.97 0.63
CA VAL A 265 18.68 11.39 -0.71
C VAL A 265 18.52 12.50 -1.75
N SER A 266 19.57 12.74 -2.53
CA SER A 266 19.59 13.77 -3.59
C SER A 266 19.55 13.16 -4.99
N GLY A 267 20.04 11.91 -5.13
CA GLY A 267 19.98 11.15 -6.37
C GLY A 267 20.00 9.64 -6.11
N ARG A 268 20.18 8.84 -7.17
CA ARG A 268 20.11 7.37 -7.05
C ARG A 268 21.18 6.77 -6.14
N THR A 269 22.36 7.40 -6.09
CA THR A 269 23.52 6.96 -5.28
C THR A 269 24.14 8.09 -4.47
N THR A 270 23.66 9.32 -4.65
CA THR A 270 24.21 10.54 -4.05
C THR A 270 23.36 10.98 -2.86
N THR A 271 24.05 11.52 -1.86
CA THR A 271 23.42 12.02 -0.64
C THR A 271 24.07 13.30 -0.17
N ASP A 272 23.23 14.20 0.30
CA ASP A 272 23.63 15.51 0.78
C ASP A 272 23.41 15.54 2.28
N ASN A 273 24.47 15.83 3.03
CA ASN A 273 24.36 16.07 4.46
C ASN A 273 23.97 17.52 4.69
N GLU A 274 22.92 17.74 5.46
CA GLU A 274 22.44 19.07 5.77
C GLU A 274 22.11 19.17 7.26
N THR A 275 22.53 20.27 7.88
CA THR A 275 22.27 20.55 9.29
C THR A 275 20.93 21.29 9.40
N VAL A 276 19.94 20.63 10.00
CA VAL A 276 18.56 21.13 10.07
C VAL A 276 18.11 21.29 11.53
N ARG A 277 17.22 22.26 11.79
CA ARG A 277 16.61 22.45 13.12
C ARG A 277 15.21 21.85 13.24
N SER A 278 14.56 21.59 12.12
CA SER A 278 13.27 20.91 12.08
C SER A 278 13.04 20.23 10.74
N VAL A 279 12.20 19.20 10.75
CA VAL A 279 11.79 18.45 9.55
C VAL A 279 10.28 18.29 9.51
N LEU A 280 9.69 18.25 8.31
CA LEU A 280 8.27 17.98 8.11
C LEU A 280 8.04 16.50 7.80
N VAL A 281 7.16 15.86 8.56
CA VAL A 281 6.71 14.48 8.32
C VAL A 281 5.20 14.45 8.12
N ALA A 282 4.71 13.67 7.17
CA ALA A 282 3.28 13.59 6.87
C ALA A 282 2.74 12.21 7.24
N PRO A 283 2.39 11.94 8.51
CA PRO A 283 1.74 10.69 8.87
C PRO A 283 0.34 10.58 8.25
N THR A 284 -0.08 9.36 7.94
CA THR A 284 -1.42 9.10 7.42
C THR A 284 -2.51 9.41 8.47
N ARG A 285 -2.19 9.22 9.76
CA ARG A 285 -3.06 9.50 10.93
C ARG A 285 -2.36 10.44 11.93
N PRO A 286 -2.27 11.74 11.64
CA PRO A 286 -1.53 12.70 12.47
C PRO A 286 -2.01 12.74 13.93
N THR A 287 -3.33 12.66 14.17
CA THR A 287 -3.89 12.65 15.53
C THR A 287 -3.43 11.43 16.34
N ALA A 288 -3.30 10.25 15.72
CA ALA A 288 -2.83 9.04 16.41
C ALA A 288 -1.33 9.13 16.74
N VAL A 289 -0.55 9.75 15.86
CA VAL A 289 0.87 10.04 16.09
C VAL A 289 1.03 11.03 17.25
N MET A 290 0.26 12.12 17.28
CA MET A 290 0.31 13.08 18.38
C MET A 290 -0.14 12.46 19.72
N ALA A 291 -1.20 11.65 19.73
CA ALA A 291 -1.63 10.94 20.94
C ALA A 291 -0.53 10.00 21.46
N THR A 292 0.13 9.26 20.56
CA THR A 292 1.24 8.37 20.93
C THR A 292 2.46 9.17 21.41
N ALA A 293 2.72 10.33 20.81
CA ALA A 293 3.79 11.23 21.27
C ALA A 293 3.56 11.68 22.72
N LEU A 294 2.33 12.07 23.08
CA LEU A 294 1.96 12.41 24.46
C LEU A 294 2.12 11.22 25.41
N GLU A 295 1.59 10.05 25.04
CA GLU A 295 1.71 8.81 25.83
C GLU A 295 3.19 8.46 26.11
N ARG A 296 4.07 8.75 25.16
CA ARG A 296 5.51 8.48 25.25
C ARG A 296 6.30 9.62 25.86
N GLY A 297 5.66 10.71 26.31
CA GLY A 297 6.32 11.86 26.92
C GLY A 297 7.22 12.63 25.94
N ILE A 298 6.87 12.65 24.66
CA ILE A 298 7.46 13.56 23.67
C ILE A 298 6.73 14.90 23.77
N THR A 299 7.49 15.99 23.85
CA THR A 299 6.96 17.36 23.93
C THR A 299 6.10 17.65 22.71
N ILE A 300 4.88 18.16 22.94
CA ILE A 300 4.04 18.77 21.91
C ILE A 300 4.18 20.28 22.03
N ALA A 301 4.41 20.95 20.89
CA ALA A 301 4.54 22.40 20.81
C ALA A 301 3.27 23.05 20.28
#